data_AF-F4AVG9-F1
#
_entry.id   AF-F4AVG9-F1
#
_cell.length_a   1.000
_cell.length_b   1.000
_cell.length_c   1.000
_cell.angle_alpha   90.00
_cell.angle_beta   90.00
_cell.angle_gamma   90.00
#
_symmetry.space_group_name_H-M   'P 1'
#
loop_
_entity.id
_entity.type
_entity.pdbx_description
1 polymer ?
#
loop_
_entity_poly.entity_id
_entity_poly.type
_entity_poly.pdbx_seq_one_letter_code
_entity_poly.pdbx_strand_id
1 'polypeptide(L)'
;MKTILILFSTILLGVSPFITKENSKEAFTEHLTFDAYEGGYFFFTDGDNEPRVLEIDATTSINGKLLTKNDNVGLEYLVHYKTIEKSEDSSSDGIILHLEVIE
;
A
#
# COMPACT_ATOMS: atom_id res chain seq x y z
N MET A 1 -1.43 -53.32 34.37
CA MET A 1 -1.57 -52.53 33.12
C MET A 1 -0.74 -51.28 33.29
N LYS A 2 0.30 -51.08 32.46
CA LYS A 2 1.20 -49.92 32.56
C LYS A 2 0.75 -48.88 31.54
N THR A 3 0.15 -47.78 31.99
CA THR A 3 -0.25 -46.68 31.12
C THR A 3 0.89 -45.68 31.07
N ILE A 4 1.54 -45.58 29.90
CA ILE A 4 2.56 -44.56 29.63
C ILE A 4 1.82 -43.32 29.12
N LEU A 5 1.99 -42.22 29.84
CA LEU A 5 1.41 -40.92 29.51
C LEU A 5 2.51 -40.08 28.85
N ILE A 6 2.43 -39.88 27.54
CA ILE A 6 3.39 -39.08 26.78
C ILE A 6 2.83 -37.66 26.68
N LEU A 7 3.44 -36.72 27.41
CA LEU A 7 3.22 -35.28 27.22
C LEU A 7 4.06 -34.82 26.02
N PHE A 8 3.41 -34.37 24.96
CA PHE A 8 4.05 -33.61 23.89
C PHE A 8 4.20 -32.15 24.35
N SER A 9 5.42 -31.74 24.68
CA SER A 9 5.77 -30.35 24.91
C SER A 9 6.20 -29.72 23.58
N THR A 10 5.34 -28.91 22.98
CA THR A 10 5.71 -28.10 21.82
C THR A 10 6.43 -26.85 22.29
N ILE A 11 7.73 -26.77 22.03
CA ILE A 11 8.53 -25.56 22.25
C ILE A 11 8.06 -24.52 21.23
N LEU A 12 7.26 -23.55 21.66
CA LEU A 12 7.01 -22.34 20.88
C LEU A 12 8.32 -21.54 20.83
N LEU A 13 9.07 -21.67 19.74
CA LEU A 13 10.09 -20.71 19.37
C LEU A 13 9.37 -19.43 18.93
N GLY A 14 9.15 -18.53 19.89
CA GLY A 14 8.70 -17.17 19.61
C GLY A 14 9.78 -16.43 18.84
N VAL A 15 9.65 -16.39 17.52
CA VAL A 15 10.37 -15.43 16.68
C VAL A 15 9.74 -14.06 16.92
N SER A 16 10.41 -13.24 17.75
CA SER A 16 10.12 -11.81 17.85
C SER A 16 10.57 -11.16 16.54
N PRO A 17 9.69 -10.54 15.74
CA PRO A 17 10.16 -9.74 14.62
C PRO A 17 10.95 -8.57 15.19
N PHE A 18 12.23 -8.52 14.81
CA PHE A 18 13.11 -7.40 15.08
C PHE A 18 12.54 -6.21 14.30
N ILE A 19 11.93 -5.23 14.99
CA ILE A 19 11.53 -3.98 14.36
C ILE A 19 12.80 -3.15 14.21
N THR A 20 13.50 -3.36 13.11
CA THR A 20 14.57 -2.46 12.67
C THR A 20 13.89 -1.14 12.30
N LYS A 21 14.12 -0.09 13.08
CA LYS A 21 13.68 1.26 12.74
C LYS A 21 14.56 1.78 11.61
N GLU A 22 14.31 1.30 10.40
CA GLU A 22 14.96 1.79 9.20
C GLU A 22 14.33 3.14 8.85
N ASN A 23 15.15 4.17 8.78
CA ASN A 23 14.74 5.48 8.26
C ASN A 23 14.64 5.42 6.73
N SER A 24 13.94 4.41 6.21
CA SER A 24 13.56 4.32 4.81
C SER A 24 12.19 4.95 4.70
N LYS A 25 12.00 5.85 3.72
CA LYS A 25 10.66 6.19 3.25
C LYS A 25 10.12 4.90 2.66
N GLU A 26 9.43 4.11 3.49
CA GLU A 26 8.98 2.77 3.14
C GLU A 26 8.10 2.86 1.89
N ALA A 27 8.43 2.05 0.90
CA ALA A 27 7.57 1.85 -0.26
C ALA A 27 6.55 0.77 0.11
N PHE A 28 5.28 1.10 -0.06
CA PHE A 28 4.15 0.24 0.22
C PHE A 28 3.53 -0.25 -1.08
N THR A 29 2.92 -1.41 -1.00
CA THR A 29 2.08 -1.98 -2.05
C THR A 29 0.70 -2.18 -1.44
N GLU A 30 -0.30 -1.45 -1.92
CA GLU A 30 -1.67 -1.53 -1.40
C GLU A 30 -2.67 -1.80 -2.54
N HIS A 31 -3.75 -2.50 -2.18
CA HIS A 31 -4.91 -2.66 -3.04
C HIS A 31 -5.79 -1.43 -2.87
N LEU A 32 -5.90 -0.62 -3.92
CA LEU A 32 -6.61 0.65 -3.88
C LEU A 32 -7.62 0.75 -5.01
N THR A 33 -8.83 1.24 -4.68
CA THR A 33 -9.85 1.59 -5.67
C THR A 33 -9.60 2.99 -6.18
N PHE A 34 -9.55 3.19 -7.49
CA PHE A 34 -9.34 4.53 -8.06
C PHE A 34 -10.64 5.33 -8.09
N ASP A 35 -10.65 6.51 -7.48
CA ASP A 35 -11.86 7.33 -7.35
C ASP A 35 -11.88 8.51 -8.32
N ALA A 36 -10.75 9.21 -8.46
CA ALA A 36 -10.69 10.42 -9.29
C ALA A 36 -9.25 10.86 -9.60
N TYR A 37 -9.13 11.71 -10.63
CA TYR A 37 -7.93 12.50 -10.89
C TYR A 37 -8.28 13.98 -10.98
N GLU A 38 -7.73 14.80 -10.08
CA GLU A 38 -7.97 16.25 -10.03
C GLU A 38 -6.72 17.02 -9.62
N GLY A 39 -6.41 18.11 -10.32
CA GLY A 39 -5.33 19.03 -9.91
C GLY A 39 -3.91 18.44 -9.86
N GLY A 40 -3.66 17.29 -10.48
CA GLY A 40 -2.38 16.57 -10.38
C GLY A 40 -2.36 15.45 -9.34
N TYR A 41 -3.45 15.28 -8.59
CA TYR A 41 -3.63 14.28 -7.55
C TYR A 41 -4.49 13.12 -8.03
N PHE A 42 -4.13 11.93 -7.58
CA PHE A 42 -4.89 10.70 -7.78
C PHE A 42 -5.52 10.31 -6.45
N PHE A 43 -6.84 10.19 -6.46
CA PHE A 43 -7.65 9.86 -5.30
C PHE A 43 -7.97 8.38 -5.35
N PHE A 44 -7.75 7.72 -4.22
CA PHE A 44 -8.06 6.33 -4.02
C PHE A 44 -8.74 6.08 -2.70
N THR A 45 -9.40 4.93 -2.61
CA THR A 45 -9.98 4.38 -1.38
C THR A 45 -9.35 3.02 -1.11
N ASP A 46 -8.87 2.81 0.11
CA ASP A 46 -8.30 1.53 0.53
C ASP A 46 -9.38 0.50 0.94
N GLY A 47 -8.94 -0.71 1.32
CA GLY A 47 -9.84 -1.78 1.75
C GLY A 47 -10.63 -1.50 3.04
N ASP A 48 -10.20 -0.51 3.84
CA ASP A 48 -10.88 -0.07 5.06
C ASP A 48 -11.83 1.11 4.80
N ASN A 49 -11.95 1.56 3.54
CA ASN A 49 -12.69 2.75 3.10
C ASN A 49 -12.06 4.09 3.54
N GLU A 50 -10.77 4.09 3.84
CA GLU A 50 -10.04 5.32 4.13
C GLU A 50 -9.46 5.92 2.83
N PRO A 51 -9.53 7.25 2.67
CA PRO A 51 -9.00 7.89 1.48
C PRO A 51 -7.47 7.85 1.46
N ARG A 52 -6.92 7.76 0.25
CA ARG A 52 -5.50 7.89 -0.07
C ARG A 52 -5.33 8.87 -1.21
N VAL A 53 -4.57 9.92 -0.97
CA VAL A 53 -4.26 10.94 -1.98
C VAL A 53 -2.82 10.76 -2.41
N LEU A 54 -2.59 10.42 -3.66
CA LEU A 54 -1.25 10.14 -4.17
C LEU A 54 -0.91 11.05 -5.36
N GLU A 55 0.37 11.33 -5.53
CA GLU A 55 0.89 12.10 -6.66
C GLU A 55 1.83 11.22 -7.50
N ILE A 56 2.20 11.72 -8.69
CA ILE A 56 3.33 11.18 -9.45
C ILE A 56 4.47 12.19 -9.41
N ASP A 57 5.71 11.73 -9.24
CA ASP A 57 6.84 12.63 -9.47
C ASP A 57 7.14 12.76 -10.96
N ALA A 58 7.81 13.85 -11.34
CA ALA A 58 8.14 14.13 -12.74
C ALA A 58 9.04 13.08 -13.42
N THR A 59 9.65 12.18 -12.63
CA THR A 59 10.55 11.12 -13.11
C THR A 59 9.87 9.77 -13.22
N THR A 60 8.70 9.59 -12.61
CA THR A 60 7.98 8.33 -12.59
C THR A 60 7.10 8.24 -13.82
N SER A 61 7.44 7.30 -14.71
CA SER A 61 6.58 6.95 -15.85
C SER A 61 5.59 5.88 -15.44
N ILE A 62 4.37 6.30 -15.11
CA ILE A 62 3.23 5.38 -15.01
C ILE A 62 2.56 5.25 -16.37
N ASN A 63 1.96 4.08 -16.64
CA ASN A 63 1.12 3.92 -17.82
C ASN A 63 -0.13 4.79 -17.66
N GLY A 64 -0.11 6.00 -18.24
CA GLY A 64 -1.16 6.99 -18.09
C GLY A 64 -2.55 6.54 -18.57
N LYS A 65 -2.65 5.42 -19.30
CA LYS A 65 -3.94 4.78 -19.65
C LYS A 65 -4.65 4.14 -18.47
N LEU A 66 -3.93 3.83 -17.39
CA LEU A 66 -4.48 3.18 -16.20
C LEU A 66 -5.24 4.16 -15.31
N LEU A 67 -4.93 5.45 -15.34
CA LEU A 67 -5.58 6.46 -14.50
C LEU A 67 -6.10 7.64 -15.34
N THR A 68 -6.69 7.36 -16.51
CA THR A 68 -7.35 8.39 -17.32
C THR A 68 -8.62 8.88 -16.64
N LYS A 69 -8.85 10.19 -16.73
CA LYS A 69 -9.68 11.01 -15.83
C LYS A 69 -11.11 10.56 -15.54
N ASN A 70 -11.70 9.56 -16.21
CA ASN A 70 -13.07 9.10 -15.93
C ASN A 70 -13.35 7.63 -16.23
N ASP A 71 -12.67 7.02 -17.22
CA ASP A 71 -13.08 5.68 -17.70
C ASP A 71 -12.71 4.54 -16.74
N ASN A 72 -11.88 4.82 -15.75
CA ASN A 72 -11.27 3.83 -14.87
C ASN A 72 -11.68 3.96 -13.40
N VAL A 73 -12.60 4.88 -13.09
CA VAL A 73 -13.11 5.09 -11.73
C VAL A 73 -13.84 3.83 -11.24
N GLY A 74 -13.59 3.43 -10.00
CA GLY A 74 -14.11 2.21 -9.38
C GLY A 74 -13.31 0.95 -9.72
N LEU A 75 -12.25 1.04 -10.53
CA LEU A 75 -11.35 -0.09 -10.76
C LEU A 75 -10.33 -0.21 -9.63
N GLU A 76 -9.98 -1.45 -9.29
CA GLU A 76 -8.99 -1.77 -8.30
C GLU A 76 -7.60 -1.92 -8.92
N TYR A 77 -6.61 -1.36 -8.23
CA TYR A 77 -5.21 -1.39 -8.64
C TYR A 77 -4.35 -1.89 -7.49
N LEU A 78 -3.28 -2.60 -7.85
CA LEU A 78 -2.16 -2.79 -6.97
C LEU A 78 -1.24 -1.58 -7.12
N VAL A 79 -1.24 -0.69 -6.13
CA VAL A 79 -0.53 0.59 -6.17
C VAL A 79 0.74 0.47 -5.33
N HIS A 80 1.88 0.59 -5.99
CA HIS A 80 3.16 0.74 -5.31
C HIS A 80 3.47 2.23 -5.15
N TYR A 81 3.64 2.70 -3.92
CA TYR A 81 3.96 4.11 -3.65
C TYR A 81 4.91 4.27 -2.48
N LYS A 82 5.69 5.36 -2.46
CA LYS A 82 6.48 5.76 -1.30
C LYS A 82 5.71 6.80 -0.51
N THR A 83 5.66 6.67 0.82
CA THR A 83 5.12 7.74 1.65
C THR A 83 6.05 8.96 1.62
N ILE A 84 5.44 10.13 1.75
CA ILE A 84 6.17 11.38 1.92
C ILE A 84 5.88 11.94 3.31
N GLU A 85 6.82 12.71 3.84
CA GLU A 85 6.51 13.52 5.02
C GLU A 85 5.46 14.55 4.61
N LYS A 86 4.32 14.54 5.31
CA LYS A 86 3.30 15.57 5.13
C LYS A 86 3.89 16.92 5.48
N SER A 87 4.04 17.78 4.47
CA SER A 87 4.29 19.20 4.67
C SER A 87 2.95 19.92 4.85
N GLU A 88 2.97 21.12 5.45
CA GLU A 88 1.75 21.94 5.63
C GLU A 88 1.06 22.27 4.29
N ASP A 89 1.82 22.25 3.18
CA ASP A 89 1.36 22.61 1.85
C ASP A 89 0.95 21.40 0.97
N SER A 90 1.17 20.16 1.42
CA SER A 90 0.87 18.97 0.63
C SER A 90 -0.27 18.17 1.22
N SER A 91 -1.30 17.92 0.39
CA SER A 91 -2.39 17.00 0.71
C SER A 91 -2.06 15.55 0.35
N SER A 92 -0.88 15.29 -0.23
CA SER A 92 -0.48 13.96 -0.69
C SER A 92 0.06 13.10 0.45
N ASP A 93 -0.41 11.87 0.50
CA ASP A 93 0.08 10.80 1.38
C ASP A 93 1.33 10.12 0.79
N GLY A 94 1.59 10.25 -0.52
CA GLY A 94 2.70 9.58 -1.15
C GLY A 94 2.86 9.81 -2.65
N ILE A 95 3.96 9.27 -3.18
CA ILE A 95 4.28 9.29 -4.61
C ILE A 95 4.13 7.89 -5.17
N ILE A 96 3.23 7.73 -6.15
CA ILE A 96 3.07 6.50 -6.93
C ILE A 96 4.39 6.22 -7.65
N LEU A 97 4.84 4.96 -7.55
CA LEU A 97 6.02 4.43 -8.23
C LEU A 97 5.61 3.47 -9.35
N HIS A 98 4.57 2.66 -9.11
CA HIS A 98 4.07 1.68 -10.07
C HIS A 98 2.60 1.36 -9.84
N LEU A 99 1.91 0.90 -10.90
CA LEU A 99 0.48 0.56 -10.91
C LEU A 99 0.26 -0.70 -11.74
N GLU A 100 -0.48 -1.65 -11.18
CA GLU A 100 -0.94 -2.86 -11.86
C GLU A 100 -2.46 -2.97 -11.72
N VAL A 101 -3.15 -3.38 -12.80
CA VAL A 101 -4.60 -3.66 -12.76
C VAL A 101 -4.80 -5.00 -12.07
N ILE A 102 -5.78 -5.06 -11.18
CA ILE A 102 -6.22 -6.31 -10.57
C ILE A 102 -7.39 -6.84 -11.42
N GLU A 103 -7.17 -7.97 -12.11
CA GLU A 103 -8.19 -8.66 -12.92
C GLU A 103 -9.18 -9.48 -12.07
#